data_AF-A0A239E513-F1
#
_entry.id   AF-A0A239E513-F1
#
_cell.length_a   1.000
_cell.length_b   1.000
_cell.length_c   1.000
_cell.angle_alpha   90.00
_cell.angle_beta   90.00
_cell.angle_gamma   90.00
#
_symmetry.space_group_name_H-M   'P 1'
#
loop_
_entity.id
_entity.type
_entity.pdbx_description
1 polymer ?
#
loop_
_entity_poly.entity_id
_entity_poly.type
_entity_poly.pdbx_seq_one_letter_code
_entity_poly.pdbx_strand_id
1 'polypeptide(L)'
;MSAVEKSGNVAGVERLPSKPRSTAISDELRRITETLIAVCPQEAIVTFSYEGRLEVHIDVRNLEHVTLVEAILPTLGAGMFSNIQRGISPPHPFFHRVSADVEA
;
A
#
# COMPACT_ATOMS: atom_id res chain seq x y z
N MET A 1 -33.68 51.57 -21.89
CA MET A 1 -32.87 51.39 -23.10
C MET A 1 -31.43 51.10 -22.67
N SER A 2 -30.84 50.05 -23.26
CA SER A 2 -29.41 49.65 -23.29
C SER A 2 -28.73 49.34 -21.94
N ALA A 3 -28.52 48.09 -21.52
CA ALA A 3 -27.68 47.00 -22.09
C ALA A 3 -26.19 47.36 -22.20
N VAL A 4 -25.35 46.63 -21.46
CA VAL A 4 -24.20 45.88 -21.98
C VAL A 4 -23.59 45.05 -20.84
N GLU A 5 -23.78 43.73 -20.94
CA GLU A 5 -22.91 42.73 -20.36
C GLU A 5 -21.53 42.82 -21.01
N LYS A 6 -20.46 42.64 -20.24
CA LYS A 6 -19.19 42.20 -20.83
C LYS A 6 -18.56 41.11 -20.00
N SER A 7 -18.79 39.90 -20.52
CA SER A 7 -18.04 38.68 -20.26
C SER A 7 -16.53 38.92 -20.40
N GLY A 8 -15.78 38.38 -19.45
CA GLY A 8 -14.32 38.39 -19.41
C GLY A 8 -13.81 37.05 -18.91
N ASN A 9 -13.91 36.05 -19.78
CA ASN A 9 -13.24 34.76 -19.70
C ASN A 9 -11.75 34.93 -19.34
N VAL A 10 -11.32 34.39 -18.21
CA VAL A 10 -9.89 34.20 -17.91
C VAL A 10 -9.60 32.71 -17.98
N ALA A 11 -9.23 32.32 -19.20
CA ALA A 11 -8.24 31.31 -19.57
C ALA A 11 -8.10 30.07 -18.68
N GLY A 12 -8.41 28.92 -19.29
CA GLY A 12 -8.01 27.60 -18.84
C GLY A 12 -6.51 27.52 -18.57
N VAL A 13 -6.17 27.51 -17.28
CA VAL A 13 -4.97 26.87 -16.79
C VAL A 13 -5.37 25.44 -16.44
N GLU A 14 -5.07 24.49 -17.33
CA GLU A 14 -4.91 23.10 -16.93
C GLU A 14 -3.93 23.10 -15.75
N ARG A 15 -4.40 22.69 -14.57
CA ARG A 15 -3.52 22.47 -13.44
C ARG A 15 -2.60 21.32 -13.83
N LEU A 16 -1.36 21.63 -14.18
CA LEU A 16 -0.27 20.65 -14.24
C LEU A 16 -0.35 19.78 -12.98
N PRO A 17 -0.19 18.45 -13.07
CA PRO A 17 -0.22 17.60 -11.90
C PRO A 17 0.80 18.15 -10.92
N SER A 18 0.30 18.70 -9.81
CA SER A 18 1.13 19.27 -8.76
C SER A 18 2.10 18.17 -8.34
N LYS A 19 3.40 18.48 -8.42
CA LYS A 19 4.51 17.59 -8.02
C LYS A 19 4.07 16.79 -6.79
N PRO A 20 4.11 15.45 -6.82
CA PRO A 20 3.69 14.66 -5.67
C PRO A 20 4.42 15.22 -4.45
N ARG A 21 3.67 15.66 -3.45
CA ARG A 21 4.25 16.10 -2.18
C ARG A 21 5.17 14.98 -1.75
N SER A 22 6.42 15.31 -1.47
CA SER A 22 7.33 14.38 -0.80
C SER A 22 6.69 14.09 0.55
N THR A 23 5.91 13.03 0.60
CA THR A 23 5.39 12.45 1.84
C THR A 23 6.56 11.78 2.53
N ALA A 24 6.59 11.84 3.86
CA ALA A 24 7.59 11.09 4.59
C ALA A 24 7.38 9.60 4.31
N ILE A 25 8.47 8.83 4.15
CA ILE A 25 8.41 7.37 3.93
C ILE A 25 7.56 6.71 5.01
N SER A 26 7.64 7.19 6.26
CA SER A 26 6.82 6.72 7.38
C SER A 26 5.32 6.87 7.15
N ASP A 27 4.88 7.94 6.48
CA ASP A 27 3.46 8.16 6.19
C ASP A 27 2.98 7.23 5.08
N GLU A 28 3.83 6.95 4.09
CA GLU A 28 3.52 5.99 3.03
C GLU A 28 3.44 4.56 3.58
N LEU A 29 4.44 4.13 4.35
CA LEU A 29 4.42 2.84 5.04
C LEU A 29 3.20 2.70 5.96
N ARG A 30 2.78 3.77 6.63
CA ARG A 30 1.55 3.77 7.44
C ARG A 30 0.32 3.48 6.58
N ARG A 31 0.16 4.14 5.43
CA ARG A 31 -0.98 3.91 4.52
C ARG A 31 -1.00 2.49 3.96
N ILE A 32 0.18 1.97 3.59
CA ILE A 32 0.30 0.59 3.13
C ILE A 32 -0.09 -0.37 4.27
N THR A 33 0.37 -0.10 5.49
CA THR A 33 0.00 -0.88 6.68
C THR A 33 -1.51 -0.88 6.92
N GLU A 34 -2.16 0.29 6.87
CA GLU A 34 -3.61 0.42 7.04
C GLU A 34 -4.38 -0.37 5.97
N THR A 35 -3.92 -0.31 4.72
CA THR A 35 -4.50 -1.08 3.61
C THR A 35 -4.40 -2.58 3.86
N LEU A 36 -3.24 -3.05 4.33
CA LEU A 36 -3.01 -4.47 4.64
C LEU A 36 -3.84 -4.94 5.83
N ILE A 37 -3.90 -4.17 6.92
CA ILE A 37 -4.68 -4.51 8.11
C ILE A 37 -6.18 -4.61 7.80
N ALA A 38 -6.69 -3.80 6.87
CA ALA A 38 -8.11 -3.83 6.50
C ALA A 38 -8.55 -5.14 5.83
N VAL A 39 -7.61 -5.90 5.27
CA VAL A 39 -7.89 -7.10 4.47
C VAL A 39 -7.26 -8.38 5.04
N CYS A 40 -6.28 -8.24 5.93
CA CYS A 40 -5.64 -9.35 6.60
C CYS A 40 -6.48 -9.81 7.82
N PRO A 41 -6.28 -11.04 8.30
CA PRO A 41 -6.87 -11.52 9.55
C PRO A 41 -6.54 -10.59 10.73
N GLN A 42 -7.44 -10.51 11.71
CA GLN A 42 -7.33 -9.55 12.81
C GLN A 42 -6.04 -9.68 13.63
N GLU A 43 -5.53 -10.90 13.79
CA GLU A 43 -4.30 -11.17 14.56
C GLU A 43 -3.02 -11.09 13.71
N ALA A 44 -3.11 -10.64 12.46
CA ALA A 44 -1.95 -10.52 11.59
C ALA A 44 -0.99 -9.42 12.08
N ILE A 45 0.30 -9.72 12.05
CA ILE A 45 1.35 -8.76 12.38
C ILE A 45 2.03 -8.35 11.08
N VAL A 46 1.96 -7.06 10.74
CA VAL A 46 2.57 -6.48 9.55
C VAL A 46 3.86 -5.77 9.94
N THR A 47 4.96 -6.13 9.29
CA THR A 47 6.26 -5.49 9.45
C THR A 47 6.91 -5.21 8.10
N PHE A 48 7.76 -4.20 8.04
CA PHE A 48 8.55 -3.89 6.85
C PHE A 48 10.03 -4.03 7.17
N SER A 49 10.78 -4.54 6.20
CA SER A 49 12.24 -4.59 6.24
C SER A 49 12.80 -3.99 4.96
N TYR A 50 14.01 -3.44 5.04
CA TYR A 50 14.69 -2.88 3.88
C TYR A 50 16.13 -3.39 3.85
N GLU A 51 16.41 -4.29 2.89
CA GLU A 51 17.72 -4.88 2.67
C GLU A 51 18.07 -4.82 1.17
N GLY A 52 18.10 -3.61 0.63
CA GLY A 52 18.31 -3.34 -0.81
C GLY A 52 17.03 -3.36 -1.65
N ARG A 53 15.96 -3.96 -1.13
CA ARG A 53 14.58 -3.82 -1.58
C ARG A 53 13.65 -3.72 -0.37
N LEU A 54 12.51 -3.06 -0.53
CA LEU A 54 11.49 -2.96 0.52
C LEU A 54 10.67 -4.24 0.49
N GLU A 55 10.67 -4.97 1.60
CA GLU A 55 9.85 -6.17 1.78
C GLU A 55 8.81 -5.91 2.86
N VAL A 56 7.61 -6.44 2.65
CA VAL A 56 6.61 -6.58 3.69
C VAL A 56 6.60 -8.02 4.20
N HIS A 57 6.44 -8.18 5.49
CA HIS A 57 6.21 -9.47 6.14
C HIS A 57 4.88 -9.42 6.89
N ILE A 58 4.04 -10.40 6.60
CA ILE A 58 2.72 -10.58 7.21
C ILE A 58 2.73 -11.91 7.95
N ASP A 59 2.74 -11.82 9.27
CA ASP A 59 2.76 -12.98 10.14
C ASP A 59 1.34 -13.33 10.60
N VAL A 60 0.92 -14.58 10.36
CA VAL A 60 -0.42 -15.09 10.69
C VAL A 60 -0.35 -16.40 11.48
N ARG A 61 -1.38 -16.69 12.29
CA ARG A 61 -1.37 -17.86 13.18
C ARG A 61 -1.59 -19.20 12.49
N ASN A 62 -2.37 -19.23 11.40
CA ASN A 62 -2.87 -20.48 10.81
C ASN A 62 -2.52 -20.56 9.31
N LEU A 63 -2.33 -21.76 8.78
CA LEU A 63 -2.02 -21.99 7.35
C LEU A 63 -3.16 -21.57 6.39
N GLU A 64 -4.41 -21.60 6.85
CA GLU A 64 -5.54 -21.08 6.08
C GLU A 64 -5.38 -19.57 5.82
N HIS A 65 -4.98 -18.83 6.86
CA HIS A 65 -4.70 -17.40 6.75
C HIS A 65 -3.52 -17.09 5.83
N VAL A 66 -2.50 -17.96 5.77
CA VAL A 66 -1.40 -17.84 4.80
C VAL A 66 -1.96 -17.86 3.38
N THR A 67 -2.81 -18.85 3.09
CA THR A 67 -3.42 -19.02 1.76
C THR A 67 -4.31 -17.83 1.39
N LEU A 68 -5.07 -17.30 2.35
CA LEU A 68 -5.84 -16.08 2.17
C LEU A 68 -4.93 -14.90 1.84
N VAL A 69 -3.89 -14.65 2.64
CA VAL A 69 -2.98 -13.51 2.45
C VAL A 69 -2.29 -13.56 1.08
N GLU A 70 -1.84 -14.73 0.64
CA GLU A 70 -1.25 -14.88 -0.70
C GLU A 70 -2.22 -14.59 -1.83
N ALA A 71 -3.50 -14.94 -1.66
CA ALA A 71 -4.52 -14.69 -2.66
C ALA A 71 -4.88 -13.19 -2.76
N ILE A 72 -4.88 -12.47 -1.63
CA ILE A 72 -5.28 -11.06 -1.62
C ILE A 72 -4.14 -10.14 -2.06
N LEU A 73 -2.89 -10.43 -1.67
CA LEU A 73 -1.76 -9.49 -1.85
C LEU A 73 -1.60 -8.98 -3.29
N PRO A 74 -1.66 -9.81 -4.35
CA PRO A 74 -1.56 -9.35 -5.73
C PRO A 74 -2.67 -8.37 -6.15
N THR A 75 -3.81 -8.37 -5.46
CA THR A 75 -4.97 -7.55 -5.79
C THR A 75 -4.93 -6.16 -5.17
N LEU A 76 -4.01 -5.93 -4.23
CA LEU A 76 -3.91 -4.68 -3.47
C LEU A 76 -3.01 -3.68 -4.16
N GLY A 77 -3.27 -2.39 -3.90
CA GLY A 77 -2.37 -1.30 -4.32
C GLY A 77 -2.05 -1.27 -5.81
N ALA A 78 -3.00 -1.70 -6.66
CA ALA A 78 -2.80 -1.84 -8.11
C ALA A 78 -1.62 -2.75 -8.53
N GLY A 79 -1.35 -3.80 -7.75
CA GLY A 79 -0.26 -4.75 -8.03
C GLY A 79 1.08 -4.39 -7.36
N MET A 80 1.04 -3.54 -6.33
CA MET A 80 2.21 -3.09 -5.56
C MET A 80 3.00 -4.23 -4.90
N PHE A 81 2.40 -5.39 -4.67
CA PHE A 81 3.05 -6.52 -4.02
C PHE A 81 3.43 -7.59 -5.04
N SER A 82 4.72 -7.93 -5.10
CA SER A 82 5.27 -8.94 -6.01
C SER A 82 6.14 -9.95 -5.26
N ASN A 83 6.61 -10.98 -5.97
CA ASN A 83 7.52 -12.00 -5.42
C ASN A 83 7.04 -12.60 -4.08
N ILE A 84 5.77 -13.01 -4.03
CA ILE A 84 5.14 -13.50 -2.81
C ILE A 84 5.73 -14.85 -2.41
N GLN A 85 6.18 -14.96 -1.16
CA GLN A 85 6.85 -16.14 -0.62
C GLN A 85 6.32 -16.53 0.75
N ARG A 86 6.24 -17.84 1.02
CA ARG A 86 5.98 -18.37 2.36
C ARG A 86 7.29 -18.56 3.10
N GLY A 87 7.28 -18.27 4.39
CA GLY A 87 8.41 -18.50 5.27
C GLY A 87 8.01 -18.77 6.71
N ILE A 88 9.04 -18.93 7.53
CA ILE A 88 8.91 -18.88 8.99
C ILE A 88 8.99 -17.43 9.46
N SER A 89 8.39 -17.12 10.60
CA SER A 89 8.59 -15.82 11.28
C SER A 89 9.62 -16.00 12.41
N PRO A 90 10.90 -15.61 12.22
CA PRO A 90 11.89 -15.69 13.29
C PRO A 90 11.49 -14.90 14.55
N PRO A 91 10.89 -13.69 14.45
CA PRO A 91 10.39 -12.96 15.62
C PRO A 91 9.18 -13.61 16.30
N HIS A 92 8.41 -14.44 15.58
CA HIS A 92 7.14 -15.00 16.06
C HIS A 92 7.08 -16.53 15.78
N PRO A 93 7.68 -17.36 16.65
CA PRO A 93 7.91 -18.80 16.38
C PRO A 93 6.64 -19.67 16.24
N PHE A 94 5.46 -19.12 16.55
CA PHE A 94 4.15 -19.78 16.37
C PHE A 94 3.33 -19.16 15.23
N PHE A 95 3.94 -18.31 14.41
CA PHE A 95 3.32 -17.69 13.26
C PHE A 95 3.96 -18.20 11.98
N HIS A 96 3.16 -18.20 10.93
CA HIS A 96 3.59 -18.39 9.56
C HIS A 96 3.77 -17.04 8.90
N ARG A 97 4.76 -16.90 8.03
CA ARG A 97 5.05 -15.64 7.35
C ARG A 97 4.68 -15.73 5.88
N VAL A 98 4.01 -14.70 5.39
CA VAL A 98 3.97 -14.36 3.96
C VAL A 98 4.82 -13.11 3.78
N SER A 99 5.81 -13.18 2.89
CA SER A 99 6.64 -12.05 2.49
C SER A 99 6.31 -11.64 1.07
N ALA A 100 6.45 -10.36 0.76
CA ALA A 100 6.36 -9.84 -0.60
C ALA A 100 7.27 -8.63 -0.78
N ASP A 101 7.79 -8.46 -2.00
CA ASP A 101 8.46 -7.24 -2.40
C ASP A 101 7.41 -6.13 -2.58
N VAL A 102 7.75 -4.91 -2.19
CA VAL A 102 6.90 -3.72 -2.35
C VAL A 102 7.48 -2.87 -3.46
N GLU A 103 6.75 -2.79 -4.58
CA GLU A 103 7.12 -1.97 -5.73
C GLU A 103 6.50 -0.56 -5.60
N ALA A 104 7.31 0.47 -5.84
CA ALA A 104 6.91 1.88 -5.78
C ALA A 104 6.63 2.46 -7.17
#